data_AF-A0A9W4SYH3-F1
#
_entry.id   AF-A0A9W4SYH3-F1
#
_cell.length_a   1.000
_cell.length_b   1.000
_cell.length_c   1.000
_cell.angle_alpha   90.00
_cell.angle_beta   90.00
_cell.angle_gamma   90.00
#
_symmetry.space_group_name_H-M   'P 1'
#
loop_
_entity.id
_entity.type
_entity.pdbx_description
1 polymer ?
#
loop_
_entity_poly.entity_id
_entity_poly.type
_entity_poly.pdbx_seq_one_letter_code
_entity_poly.pdbx_strand_id
1 'polypeptide(L)'
;HSSQMCKIAEYYIIDALSCQQLMIKHNVINEYKEVTFISLFDTYYFAIGMKVSNLLNANTWWKGILISIILKQTETELFLDAYIFLSIKEHKNRHFVTGLNFASLYLSLIMTYNLLLDKIILSQKHADSLKESGKKLNKINFKFNDHDILT
;
A
#
# COMPACT_ATOMS: atom_id res chain seq x y z
N HIS A 1 17.89 -21.84 47.43
CA HIS A 1 17.81 -22.21 46.00
C HIS A 1 16.36 -22.47 45.53
N SER A 2 15.55 -23.30 46.20
CA SER A 2 14.17 -23.63 45.76
C SER A 2 13.21 -22.43 45.66
N SER A 3 13.26 -21.49 46.62
CA SER A 3 12.36 -20.32 46.66
C SER A 3 12.58 -19.33 45.51
N GLN A 4 13.82 -19.21 45.00
CA GLN A 4 14.13 -18.35 43.86
C GLN A 4 13.62 -18.96 42.55
N MET A 5 13.73 -20.29 42.40
CA MET A 5 13.20 -21.00 41.22
C MET A 5 11.68 -20.89 41.12
N CYS A 6 10.95 -20.93 42.24
CA CYS A 6 9.49 -20.71 42.24
C CYS A 6 9.12 -19.31 41.75
N LYS A 7 9.81 -18.27 42.20
CA LYS A 7 9.57 -16.89 41.71
C LYS A 7 9.85 -16.76 40.23
N ILE A 8 10.92 -17.38 39.75
CA ILE A 8 11.24 -17.40 38.31
C ILE A 8 10.12 -18.08 37.52
N ALA A 9 9.60 -19.22 38.01
CA ALA A 9 8.48 -19.91 37.37
C ALA A 9 7.20 -19.06 37.35
N GLU A 10 6.91 -18.31 38.42
CA GLU A 10 5.78 -17.37 38.46
C GLU A 10 5.91 -16.29 37.39
N TYR A 11 7.11 -15.69 37.23
CA TYR A 11 7.35 -14.72 36.16
C TYR A 11 7.17 -15.33 34.76
N TYR A 12 7.67 -16.54 34.52
CA TYR A 12 7.46 -17.22 33.22
C TYR A 12 5.98 -17.46 32.92
N ILE A 13 5.18 -17.83 33.93
CA ILE A 13 3.73 -18.03 33.77
C ILE A 13 3.04 -16.69 33.45
N ILE A 14 3.41 -15.63 34.17
CA ILE A 14 2.84 -14.29 33.94
C ILE A 14 3.18 -13.77 32.54
N ASP A 15 4.42 -13.93 32.09
CA ASP A 15 4.85 -13.48 30.76
C ASP A 15 4.13 -14.28 29.66
N ALA A 16 4.06 -15.60 29.79
CA ALA A 16 3.36 -16.45 28.82
C ALA A 16 1.87 -16.09 28.72
N LEU A 17 1.20 -15.86 29.86
CA LEU A 17 -0.21 -15.46 29.90
C LEU A 17 -0.41 -14.06 29.31
N SER A 18 0.49 -13.12 29.62
CA SER A 18 0.44 -11.75 29.12
C SER A 18 0.55 -11.72 27.58
N CYS A 19 1.42 -12.53 26.99
CA CYS A 19 1.52 -12.67 25.53
C CYS A 19 0.20 -13.16 24.91
N GLN A 20 -0.44 -14.17 25.51
CA GLN A 20 -1.72 -14.70 25.01
C GLN A 20 -2.84 -13.66 25.11
N GLN A 21 -2.93 -12.95 26.24
CA GLN A 21 -3.91 -11.88 26.42
C GLN A 21 -3.71 -10.73 25.42
N LEU A 22 -2.45 -10.37 25.14
CA LEU A 22 -2.13 -9.35 24.15
C LEU A 22 -2.58 -9.78 22.76
N MET A 23 -2.34 -11.04 22.36
CA MET A 23 -2.80 -11.57 21.07
C MET A 23 -4.32 -11.50 20.91
N ILE A 24 -5.08 -11.79 21.97
CA ILE A 24 -6.54 -11.70 21.98
C ILE A 24 -6.97 -10.22 21.88
N LYS A 25 -6.37 -9.34 22.69
CA LYS A 25 -6.74 -7.92 22.74
C LYS A 25 -6.50 -7.20 21.41
N HIS A 26 -5.44 -7.56 20.71
CA HIS A 26 -5.12 -7.04 19.38
C HIS A 26 -5.84 -7.79 18.25
N ASN A 27 -6.69 -8.77 18.57
CA ASN A 27 -7.45 -9.56 17.60
C ASN A 27 -6.58 -10.14 16.46
N VAL A 28 -5.31 -10.44 16.78
CA VAL A 28 -4.23 -10.67 15.82
C VAL A 28 -4.62 -11.78 14.83
N ILE A 29 -5.20 -12.86 15.34
CA ILE A 29 -5.60 -14.01 14.53
C ILE A 29 -6.70 -13.66 13.53
N ASN A 30 -7.70 -12.85 13.93
CA ASN A 30 -8.82 -12.52 13.05
C ASN A 30 -8.42 -11.48 12.01
N GLU A 31 -7.64 -10.47 12.40
CA GLU A 31 -7.08 -9.49 11.45
C GLU A 31 -6.29 -10.19 10.35
N TYR A 32 -5.50 -11.22 10.69
CA TYR A 32 -4.79 -11.99 9.67
C TYR A 32 -5.70 -12.85 8.80
N LYS A 33 -6.76 -13.45 9.34
CA LYS A 33 -7.70 -14.25 8.53
C LYS A 33 -8.44 -13.41 7.48
N GLU A 34 -8.79 -12.18 7.82
CA GLU A 34 -9.55 -11.30 6.93
C GLU A 34 -8.70 -10.68 5.81
N VAL A 35 -7.39 -10.52 6.04
CA VAL A 35 -6.52 -9.72 5.14
C VAL A 35 -5.77 -10.58 4.12
N THR A 36 -5.82 -11.93 4.18
CA THR A 36 -4.73 -12.74 3.63
C THR A 36 -5.17 -13.86 2.68
N PHE A 37 -4.71 -13.75 1.43
CA PHE A 37 -4.70 -14.82 0.43
C PHE A 37 -3.45 -15.73 0.55
N ILE A 38 -2.81 -15.72 1.72
CA ILE A 38 -1.54 -16.39 2.00
C ILE A 38 -1.62 -17.08 3.36
N SER A 39 -0.74 -18.06 3.61
CA SER A 39 -0.69 -18.75 4.91
C SER A 39 -0.47 -17.75 6.06
N LEU A 40 -1.10 -17.96 7.22
CA LEU A 40 -0.90 -17.13 8.42
C LEU A 40 0.60 -16.93 8.74
N PHE A 41 1.41 -17.96 8.53
CA PHE A 41 2.85 -17.89 8.67
C PHE A 41 3.46 -16.85 7.72
N ASP A 42 3.13 -16.93 6.44
CA ASP A 42 3.67 -16.04 5.43
C ASP A 42 3.29 -14.57 5.67
N THR A 43 2.15 -14.33 6.33
CA THR A 43 1.70 -12.97 6.66
C THR A 43 2.58 -12.24 7.66
N TYR A 44 3.26 -13.02 8.51
CA TYR A 44 4.12 -12.55 9.58
C TYR A 44 5.57 -12.43 9.11
N TYR A 45 6.04 -13.39 8.31
CA TYR A 45 7.43 -13.45 7.87
C TYR A 45 7.70 -12.65 6.58
N PHE A 46 6.73 -12.54 5.67
CA PHE A 46 6.96 -11.83 4.41
C PHE A 46 6.49 -10.38 4.44
N ALA A 47 7.30 -9.53 3.82
CA ALA A 47 7.00 -8.12 3.61
C ALA A 47 5.71 -7.91 2.80
N ILE A 48 5.11 -6.73 2.95
CA ILE A 48 3.88 -6.30 2.26
C ILE A 48 3.94 -6.54 0.74
N GLY A 49 5.12 -6.37 0.13
CA GLY A 49 5.33 -6.63 -1.29
C GLY A 49 4.93 -8.04 -1.73
N MET A 50 5.26 -9.07 -0.94
CA MET A 50 4.89 -10.46 -1.24
C MET A 50 3.37 -10.67 -1.19
N LYS A 51 2.68 -9.98 -0.26
CA LYS A 51 1.21 -10.02 -0.16
C LYS A 51 0.56 -9.46 -1.41
N VAL A 52 1.06 -8.30 -1.88
CA VAL A 52 0.60 -7.66 -3.11
C VAL A 52 0.89 -8.52 -4.33
N SER A 53 2.09 -9.11 -4.43
CA SER A 53 2.46 -10.01 -5.53
C SER A 53 1.57 -11.25 -5.58
N ASN A 54 1.29 -11.89 -4.45
CA ASN A 54 0.43 -13.08 -4.41
C ASN A 54 -1.01 -12.75 -4.79
N LEU A 55 -1.54 -11.62 -4.30
CA LEU A 55 -2.86 -11.13 -4.71
C LEU A 55 -2.91 -10.82 -6.20
N LEU A 56 -1.89 -10.14 -6.71
CA LEU A 56 -1.77 -9.79 -8.12
C LEU A 56 -1.74 -11.05 -8.99
N ASN A 57 -0.90 -12.02 -8.66
CA ASN A 57 -0.78 -13.30 -9.37
C ASN A 57 -2.10 -14.08 -9.39
N ALA A 58 -2.79 -14.14 -8.25
CA ALA A 58 -4.09 -14.79 -8.18
C ALA A 58 -5.10 -14.12 -9.13
N ASN A 59 -5.16 -12.78 -9.12
CA ASN A 59 -6.10 -12.03 -9.95
C ASN A 59 -5.75 -12.09 -11.45
N THR A 60 -4.47 -12.04 -11.82
CA THR A 60 -4.05 -12.11 -13.22
C THR A 60 -4.23 -13.51 -13.80
N TRP A 61 -4.01 -14.56 -13.01
CA TRP A 61 -4.33 -15.94 -13.41
C TRP A 61 -5.80 -16.06 -13.81
N TRP A 62 -6.72 -15.56 -12.97
CA TRP A 62 -8.15 -15.54 -13.26
C TRP A 62 -8.51 -14.76 -14.52
N LYS A 63 -7.74 -13.73 -14.88
CA LYS A 63 -7.93 -12.90 -16.08
C LYS A 63 -7.17 -13.39 -17.30
N GLY A 64 -6.38 -14.46 -17.20
CA GLY A 64 -5.51 -14.94 -18.28
C GLY A 64 -4.38 -13.97 -18.64
N ILE A 65 -3.93 -13.12 -17.71
CA ILE A 65 -2.84 -12.16 -17.90
C ILE A 65 -1.53 -12.76 -17.35
N LEU A 66 -0.46 -12.68 -18.14
CA LEU A 66 0.89 -13.04 -17.72
C LEU A 66 1.66 -11.81 -17.23
N ILE A 67 2.36 -11.96 -16.10
CA ILE A 67 3.20 -10.91 -15.49
C ILE A 67 4.66 -11.28 -15.71
N SER A 68 5.47 -10.34 -16.18
CA SER A 68 6.92 -10.48 -16.20
C SER A 68 7.51 -10.02 -14.86
N ILE A 69 8.42 -10.83 -14.30
CA ILE A 69 9.24 -10.41 -13.15
C ILE A 69 10.41 -9.62 -13.72
N ILE A 70 10.31 -8.29 -13.72
CA ILE A 70 11.44 -7.41 -14.05
C ILE A 70 12.30 -7.29 -12.79
N LEU A 71 13.56 -7.70 -12.87
CA LEU A 71 14.52 -7.52 -11.79
C LEU A 71 14.72 -6.02 -11.59
N LYS A 72 14.51 -5.52 -10.36
CA LYS A 72 14.75 -4.11 -10.03
C LYS A 72 16.18 -3.72 -10.44
N GLN A 73 16.31 -2.79 -11.38
CA GLN A 73 17.52 -1.96 -11.44
C GLN A 73 17.47 -1.04 -10.22
N THR A 74 18.60 -0.88 -9.54
CA THR A 74 18.72 0.01 -8.40
C THR A 74 18.71 1.45 -8.91
N GLU A 75 17.52 1.98 -9.20
CA GLU A 75 17.34 3.40 -9.44
C GLU A 75 17.44 4.11 -8.08
N THR A 76 18.52 4.87 -7.90
CA THR A 76 18.79 5.66 -6.68
C THR A 76 17.94 6.94 -6.63
N GLU A 77 17.17 7.23 -7.68
CA GLU A 77 16.35 8.45 -7.78
C GLU A 77 15.07 8.31 -6.95
N LEU A 78 14.94 9.17 -5.94
CA LEU A 78 13.73 9.30 -5.16
C LEU A 78 12.69 10.06 -6.00
N PHE A 79 11.54 9.43 -6.23
CA PHE A 79 10.40 10.10 -6.83
C PHE A 79 9.89 11.21 -5.91
N LEU A 80 9.46 12.33 -6.50
CA LEU A 80 8.82 13.43 -5.79
C LEU A 80 7.50 12.90 -5.19
N ASP A 81 7.48 12.75 -3.87
CA ASP A 81 6.38 12.09 -3.14
C ASP A 81 5.24 13.10 -2.84
N ALA A 82 4.88 13.29 -1.57
CA ALA A 82 3.82 14.21 -1.20
C ALA A 82 4.31 15.66 -1.17
N TYR A 83 3.48 16.57 -1.71
CA TYR A 83 3.67 18.00 -1.51
C TYR A 83 3.17 18.41 -0.12
N ILE A 84 4.08 18.84 0.75
CA ILE A 84 3.74 19.34 2.09
C ILE A 84 3.43 20.84 1.99
N PHE A 85 2.17 21.20 2.27
CA PHE A 85 1.79 22.60 2.38
C PHE A 85 2.45 23.23 3.61
N LEU A 86 3.11 24.37 3.41
CA LEU A 86 3.66 25.15 4.50
C LEU A 86 2.52 25.65 5.39
N SER A 87 2.60 25.36 6.69
CA SER A 87 1.63 25.84 7.65
C SER A 87 1.75 27.36 7.80
N ILE A 88 0.67 28.09 7.55
CA ILE A 88 0.60 29.52 7.87
C ILE A 88 0.35 29.64 9.37
N LYS A 89 1.40 29.95 10.13
CA LYS A 89 1.32 30.14 11.58
C LYS A 89 0.87 31.55 11.91
N GLU A 90 -0.37 31.91 11.56
CA GLU A 90 -0.98 33.16 12.03
C GLU A 90 -1.53 32.96 13.44
N HIS A 91 -0.68 33.22 14.43
CA HIS A 91 -1.14 33.35 15.80
C HIS A 91 -1.71 34.76 16.02
N LYS A 92 -3.05 34.90 15.92
CA LYS A 92 -3.76 36.01 16.59
C LYS A 92 -5.25 35.81 16.85
N ASN A 93 -5.96 34.88 16.18
CA ASN A 93 -7.38 34.65 16.44
C ASN A 93 -7.69 33.20 16.84
N ARG A 94 -8.45 33.04 17.92
CA ARG A 94 -9.03 31.77 18.41
C ARG A 94 -10.15 31.28 17.48
N HIS A 95 -9.86 31.04 16.21
CA HIS A 95 -10.83 30.39 15.32
C HIS A 95 -10.63 28.87 15.37
N PHE A 96 -11.74 28.13 15.40
CA PHE A 96 -11.70 26.68 15.32
C PHE A 96 -11.26 26.25 13.92
N VAL A 97 -10.18 25.48 13.85
CA VAL A 97 -9.70 24.87 12.61
C VAL A 97 -10.38 23.51 12.47
N THR A 98 -11.10 23.29 11.37
CA THR A 98 -11.68 21.98 11.03
C THR A 98 -10.74 21.25 10.08
N GLY A 99 -10.27 20.06 10.49
CA GLY A 99 -9.47 19.20 9.63
C GLY A 99 -10.34 18.40 8.67
N LEU A 100 -10.27 18.69 7.37
CA LEU A 100 -10.83 17.84 6.32
C LEU A 100 -9.74 16.90 5.81
N ASN A 101 -10.09 15.64 5.57
CA ASN A 101 -9.19 14.63 5.04
C ASN A 101 -9.89 13.79 3.97
N PHE A 102 -9.14 13.33 2.97
CA PHE A 102 -9.61 12.35 2.00
C PHE A 102 -9.50 10.94 2.58
N ALA A 103 -10.57 10.15 2.51
CA ALA A 103 -10.50 8.72 2.78
C ALA A 103 -9.75 8.04 1.62
N SER A 104 -8.57 7.47 1.89
CA SER A 104 -7.80 6.68 0.91
C SER A 104 -7.55 7.40 -0.42
N LEU A 105 -6.93 8.59 -0.37
CA LEU A 105 -6.68 9.44 -1.54
C LEU A 105 -6.07 8.70 -2.74
N TYR A 106 -4.94 8.01 -2.54
CA TYR A 106 -4.25 7.31 -3.61
C TYR A 106 -5.10 6.20 -4.25
N LEU A 107 -5.79 5.40 -3.43
CA LEU A 107 -6.65 4.34 -3.95
C LEU A 107 -7.82 4.92 -4.76
N SER A 108 -8.40 6.02 -4.28
CA SER A 108 -9.48 6.73 -4.98
C SER A 108 -9.01 7.24 -6.34
N LEU A 109 -7.79 7.78 -6.44
CA LEU A 109 -7.19 8.20 -7.71
C LEU A 109 -6.95 7.01 -8.66
N ILE A 110 -6.36 5.93 -8.16
CA ILE A 110 -6.10 4.71 -8.94
C ILE A 110 -7.41 4.17 -9.55
N MET A 111 -8.48 4.10 -8.75
CA MET A 111 -9.77 3.59 -9.21
C MET A 111 -10.49 4.55 -10.16
N THR A 112 -10.51 5.85 -9.85
CA THR A 112 -11.20 6.88 -10.65
C THR A 112 -10.62 7.00 -12.06
N TYR A 113 -9.29 6.98 -12.16
CA TYR A 113 -8.58 7.07 -13.44
C TYR A 113 -8.28 5.71 -14.05
N ASN A 114 -8.66 4.61 -13.38
CA ASN A 114 -8.46 3.24 -13.85
C ASN A 114 -6.98 2.98 -14.21
N LEU A 115 -6.09 3.39 -13.28
CA LEU A 115 -4.64 3.22 -13.36
C LEU A 115 -4.28 1.75 -13.14
N LEU A 116 -4.31 0.98 -14.21
CA LEU A 116 -3.93 -0.44 -14.23
C LEU A 116 -2.79 -0.65 -15.24
N LEU A 117 -1.88 -1.55 -14.91
CA LEU A 117 -0.66 -1.79 -15.69
C LEU A 117 -0.95 -2.18 -17.15
N ASP A 118 -2.03 -2.93 -17.39
CA ASP A 118 -2.49 -3.36 -18.72
C ASP A 118 -3.19 -2.25 -19.53
N LYS A 119 -3.45 -1.10 -18.90
CA LYS A 119 -4.18 0.03 -19.52
C LYS A 119 -3.32 1.27 -19.72
N ILE A 120 -2.04 1.22 -19.32
CA ILE A 120 -1.08 2.28 -19.58
C ILE A 120 -0.73 2.26 -21.06
N ILE A 121 -0.90 3.41 -21.74
CA ILE A 121 -0.57 3.58 -23.15
C ILE A 121 0.68 4.45 -23.23
N LEU A 122 1.81 3.88 -23.65
CA LEU A 122 3.08 4.61 -23.75
C LEU A 122 3.33 5.21 -25.13
N SER A 123 2.59 4.75 -26.15
CA SER A 123 2.80 5.19 -27.54
C SER A 123 1.67 6.08 -28.02
N GLN A 124 2.02 7.27 -28.51
CA GLN A 124 1.05 8.20 -29.10
C GLN A 124 0.27 7.57 -30.26
N LYS A 125 0.93 6.77 -31.12
CA LYS A 125 0.27 6.07 -32.24
C LYS A 125 -0.84 5.12 -31.75
N HIS A 126 -0.59 4.44 -30.64
CA HIS A 126 -1.58 3.55 -30.02
C HIS A 126 -2.69 4.34 -29.32
N ALA A 127 -2.39 5.51 -28.75
CA ALA A 127 -3.41 6.38 -28.19
C ALA A 127 -4.36 6.92 -29.29
N ASP A 128 -3.81 7.30 -30.45
CA ASP A 128 -4.58 7.83 -31.56
C ASP A 128 -5.48 6.76 -32.18
N SER A 129 -5.00 5.54 -32.39
CA SER A 129 -5.83 4.42 -32.87
C SER A 129 -6.98 4.08 -31.91
N LEU A 130 -6.76 4.19 -30.59
CA LEU A 130 -7.82 3.96 -29.61
C LEU A 130 -8.85 5.10 -29.61
N LYS A 131 -8.43 6.35 -29.81
CA LYS A 131 -9.36 7.48 -29.98
C LYS A 131 -10.21 7.32 -31.23
N GLU A 132 -9.60 6.90 -32.34
CA GLU A 132 -10.31 6.58 -33.59
C GLU A 132 -11.33 5.45 -33.38
N SER A 133 -11.02 4.48 -32.53
CA SER A 133 -11.95 3.41 -32.12
C SER A 133 -13.07 3.89 -31.16
N GLY A 134 -13.14 5.18 -30.84
CA GLY A 134 -14.17 5.77 -29.97
C GLY A 134 -13.94 5.58 -28.47
N LYS A 135 -12.75 5.13 -28.04
CA LYS A 135 -12.45 4.94 -26.61
C LYS A 135 -12.09 6.27 -25.95
N LYS A 136 -12.65 6.52 -24.76
CA LYS A 136 -12.29 7.67 -23.93
C LYS A 136 -10.94 7.42 -23.26
N LEU A 137 -9.97 8.27 -23.54
CA LEU A 137 -8.65 8.26 -22.90
C LEU A 137 -8.55 9.42 -21.90
N ASN A 138 -8.01 9.13 -20.72
CA ASN A 138 -7.66 10.15 -19.74
C ASN A 138 -6.17 10.46 -19.91
N LYS A 139 -5.87 11.70 -20.31
CA LYS A 139 -4.48 12.15 -20.46
C LYS A 139 -3.91 12.48 -19.10
N ILE A 140 -2.77 11.90 -18.75
CA ILE A 140 -2.06 12.17 -17.50
C ILE A 140 -0.76 12.87 -17.86
N ASN A 141 -0.70 14.17 -17.58
CA ASN A 141 0.50 14.98 -17.80
C ASN A 141 1.09 15.33 -16.44
N PHE A 142 2.32 14.89 -16.22
CA PHE A 142 3.12 15.38 -15.11
C PHE A 142 4.55 15.60 -15.60
N LYS A 143 5.22 16.56 -14.96
CA LYS A 143 6.64 16.77 -15.16
C LYS A 143 7.40 15.77 -14.30
N PHE A 144 8.34 15.05 -14.90
CA PHE A 144 9.27 14.18 -14.20
C PHE A 144 10.69 14.57 -14.63
N ASN A 145 11.54 14.93 -13.66
CA ASN A 145 12.86 15.52 -13.95
C ASN A 145 12.81 16.66 -14.99
N ASP A 146 11.87 17.59 -14.83
CA ASP A 146 11.66 18.73 -15.76
C ASP A 146 11.33 18.34 -17.22
N HIS A 147 11.12 17.05 -17.49
CA HIS A 147 10.59 16.55 -18.75
C HIS A 147 9.09 16.33 -18.65
N ASP A 148 8.35 16.78 -19.66
CA ASP A 148 6.93 16.48 -19.76
C ASP A 148 6.77 15.00 -20.11
N ILE A 149 6.31 14.19 -19.14
CA ILE A 149 5.85 12.84 -19.44
C ILE A 149 4.40 12.96 -19.90
N LEU A 150 4.21 12.78 -21.20
CA LEU A 150 2.91 12.64 -21.84
C LEU A 150 2.53 11.15 -21.77
N THR A 151 1.54 10.80 -20.94
CA THR A 151 0.94 9.46 -20.90
C THR A 151 -0.55 9.54 -21.20
#